data_AF-A0A820VV74-F1
#
_entry.id   AF-A0A820VV74-F1
#
_cell.length_a   1.000
_cell.length_b   1.000
_cell.length_c   1.000
_cell.angle_alpha   90.00
_cell.angle_beta   90.00
_cell.angle_gamma   90.00
#
_symmetry.space_group_name_H-M   'P 1'
#
loop_
_entity.id
_entity.type
_entity.pdbx_description
1 polymer ?
#
loop_
_entity_poly.entity_id
_entity_poly.type
_entity_poly.pdbx_seq_one_letter_code
_entity_poly.pdbx_strand_id
1 'polypeptide(L)'
;NKDSTNAANKYDDNFRGLYCTCKRPYPDKESTTGDDDAMIQCMICEDWFHSQHLGVPLPMEENEADQSDMICQGCVLKYPFLIHYDESLAITSSPVEDNTAASNSPSCLLVSNNNNSQELHTIFLRDGWRKRLCR
;
A
#
# COMPACT_ATOMS: atom_id res chain seq x y z
N ASN A 1 10.03 -6.31 38.73
CA ASN A 1 10.96 -5.31 38.15
C ASN A 1 11.27 -5.69 36.73
N LYS A 2 11.10 -4.75 35.80
CA LYS A 2 11.56 -4.85 34.41
C LYS A 2 12.90 -4.12 34.32
N ASP A 3 13.84 -4.65 33.54
CA ASP A 3 15.09 -3.97 33.27
C ASP A 3 14.86 -2.61 32.59
N SER A 4 15.75 -1.66 32.84
CA SER A 4 15.66 -0.29 32.30
C SER A 4 15.79 -0.24 30.78
N THR A 5 16.38 -1.27 30.17
CA THR A 5 16.52 -1.42 28.72
C THR A 5 16.11 -2.82 28.30
N ASN A 6 15.48 -2.94 27.13
CA ASN A 6 15.18 -4.24 26.51
C ASN A 6 16.06 -4.41 25.27
N ALA A 7 17.12 -5.22 25.36
CA ALA A 7 18.04 -5.48 24.25
C ALA A 7 17.36 -6.20 23.06
N ALA A 8 16.19 -6.80 23.26
CA ALA A 8 15.41 -7.41 22.17
C ALA A 8 14.60 -6.38 21.37
N ASN A 9 14.42 -5.15 21.87
CA ASN A 9 13.73 -4.11 21.10
C ASN A 9 14.59 -3.73 19.89
N LYS A 10 14.01 -3.85 18.70
CA LYS A 10 14.58 -3.29 17.47
C LYS A 10 13.79 -2.04 17.15
N TYR A 11 14.50 -0.92 17.07
CA TYR A 11 13.94 0.37 16.72
C TYR A 11 14.30 0.69 15.29
N ASP A 12 13.30 0.97 14.48
CA ASP A 12 13.44 1.36 13.08
C ASP A 12 13.36 2.88 12.93
N ASP A 13 13.21 3.34 11.70
CA ASP A 13 13.15 4.77 11.39
C ASP A 13 11.91 5.45 11.98
N ASN A 14 10.79 4.74 12.17
CA ASN A 14 9.61 5.27 12.86
C ASN A 14 9.95 5.68 14.29
N PHE A 15 10.71 4.86 15.02
CA PHE A 15 11.17 5.23 16.37
C PHE A 15 12.09 6.46 16.37
N ARG A 16 12.85 6.66 15.29
CA ARG A 16 13.73 7.83 15.10
C ARG A 16 12.97 9.06 14.61
N GLY A 17 11.66 8.93 14.37
CA GLY A 17 10.82 9.99 13.80
C GLY A 17 11.19 10.32 12.37
N LEU A 18 11.65 9.33 11.59
CA LEU A 18 11.98 9.47 10.17
C LEU A 18 11.04 8.60 9.34
N TYR A 19 10.45 9.20 8.31
CA TYR A 19 9.40 8.56 7.53
C TYR A 19 9.69 8.61 6.04
N CYS A 20 8.93 7.83 5.29
CA CYS A 20 8.97 7.76 3.84
C CYS A 20 10.34 7.29 3.31
N THR A 21 10.46 7.16 1.99
CA THR A 21 11.73 6.88 1.32
C THR A 21 12.72 8.06 1.43
N CYS A 22 12.23 9.28 1.68
CA CYS A 22 13.05 10.47 1.84
C CYS A 22 13.70 10.63 3.23
N LYS A 23 13.27 9.84 4.23
CA LYS A 23 13.81 9.86 5.60
C LYS A 23 13.78 11.25 6.22
N ARG A 24 12.67 11.96 6.03
CA ARG A 24 12.39 13.26 6.65
C ARG A 24 11.57 13.09 7.93
N PRO A 25 11.73 13.97 8.92
CA PRO A 25 10.84 14.03 10.06
C PRO A 25 9.48 14.59 9.68
N TYR A 26 8.46 14.37 10.52
CA TYR A 26 7.16 15.02 10.39
C TYR A 26 6.77 15.70 11.71
N PRO A 27 6.37 16.99 11.70
CA PRO A 27 6.38 17.93 10.55
C PRO A 27 7.80 18.30 10.09
N ASP A 28 8.03 18.48 8.78
CA ASP A 28 9.35 18.85 8.22
C ASP A 28 9.46 20.37 8.03
N LYS A 29 9.99 21.07 9.03
CA LYS A 29 10.17 22.54 8.99
C LYS A 29 11.08 23.05 7.88
N GLU A 30 11.90 22.17 7.29
CA GLU A 30 12.81 22.52 6.20
C GLU A 30 12.26 22.09 4.83
N SER A 31 11.06 21.49 4.77
CA SER A 31 10.42 21.17 3.50
C SER A 31 10.01 22.46 2.80
N THR A 32 10.49 22.62 1.57
CA THR A 32 10.08 23.70 0.66
C THR A 32 8.93 23.28 -0.25
N THR A 33 8.50 22.01 -0.16
CA THR A 33 7.66 21.34 -1.17
C THR A 33 6.25 21.04 -0.67
N GLY A 34 5.93 21.45 0.57
CA GLY A 34 4.61 21.22 1.17
C GLY A 34 4.47 19.81 1.78
N ASP A 35 5.58 19.15 2.16
CA ASP A 35 5.54 17.81 2.79
C ASP A 35 4.86 17.78 4.18
N ASP A 36 4.31 18.91 4.63
CA ASP A 36 3.44 19.01 5.80
C ASP A 36 2.01 18.46 5.55
N ASP A 37 1.70 18.11 4.29
CA ASP A 37 0.44 17.48 3.89
C ASP A 37 0.21 16.10 4.56
N ALA A 38 -1.02 15.59 4.47
CA ALA A 38 -1.39 14.29 5.00
C ALA A 38 -0.52 13.16 4.42
N MET A 39 0.06 12.34 5.30
CA MET A 39 0.83 11.15 4.94
C MET A 39 -0.06 9.91 4.84
N ILE A 40 0.35 8.95 4.01
CA ILE A 40 -0.38 7.70 3.79
C ILE A 40 0.42 6.53 4.39
N GLN A 41 -0.21 5.74 5.26
CA GLN A 41 0.44 4.58 5.88
C GLN A 41 0.33 3.35 4.98
N CYS A 42 1.44 2.63 4.80
CA CYS A 42 1.44 1.32 4.14
C CYS A 42 0.93 0.25 5.11
N MET A 43 -0.07 -0.54 4.70
CA MET A 43 -0.67 -1.58 5.56
C MET A 43 0.23 -2.81 5.80
N ILE A 44 1.33 -2.96 5.06
CA ILE A 44 2.23 -4.12 5.16
C ILE A 44 3.42 -3.86 6.06
N CYS A 45 4.04 -2.68 5.95
CA CYS A 45 5.21 -2.32 6.76
C CYS A 45 4.93 -1.29 7.85
N GLU A 46 3.71 -0.77 7.91
CA GLU A 46 3.26 0.24 8.89
C GLU A 46 4.08 1.55 8.87
N ASP A 47 4.87 1.79 7.80
CA ASP A 47 5.62 3.02 7.55
C ASP A 47 4.74 4.04 6.80
N TRP A 48 5.06 5.32 6.93
CA TRP A 48 4.30 6.45 6.42
C TRP A 48 4.99 7.08 5.22
N PHE A 49 4.22 7.44 4.19
CA PHE A 49 4.76 7.94 2.93
C PHE A 49 4.08 9.25 2.50
N HIS A 50 4.91 10.19 2.02
CA HIS A 50 4.40 11.35 1.30
C HIS A 50 3.84 10.91 -0.06
N SER A 51 2.70 11.48 -0.45
CA SER A 51 2.03 11.20 -1.72
C SER A 51 2.96 11.39 -2.93
N GLN A 52 3.78 12.44 -2.91
CA GLN A 52 4.74 12.78 -3.96
C GLN A 52 5.82 11.70 -4.19
N HIS A 53 6.09 10.87 -3.18
CA HIS A 53 7.12 9.82 -3.24
C HIS A 53 6.56 8.42 -3.52
N LEU A 54 5.26 8.28 -3.81
CA LEU A 54 4.65 6.98 -4.11
C LEU A 54 4.84 6.54 -5.57
N GLY A 55 5.24 7.45 -6.47
CA GLY A 55 5.49 7.17 -7.88
C GLY A 55 4.24 6.85 -8.70
N VAL A 56 3.05 7.04 -8.12
CA VAL A 56 1.75 6.84 -8.75
C VAL A 56 0.84 8.01 -8.42
N PRO A 57 -0.10 8.39 -9.30
CA PRO A 57 -1.10 9.41 -8.97
C PRO A 57 -1.96 8.92 -7.81
N LEU A 58 -2.30 9.83 -6.89
CA LEU A 58 -3.30 9.52 -5.87
C LEU A 58 -4.66 9.25 -6.54
N PRO A 59 -5.46 8.31 -6.02
CA PRO A 59 -6.85 8.16 -6.40
C PRO A 59 -7.57 9.51 -6.32
N MET A 60 -8.23 9.93 -7.39
CA MET A 60 -9.07 11.12 -7.41
C MET A 60 -10.42 10.79 -6.75
N GLU A 61 -10.43 10.41 -5.48
CA GLU A 61 -11.66 10.31 -4.71
C GLU A 61 -11.80 11.57 -3.85
N GLU A 62 -12.95 12.21 -4.02
CA GLU A 62 -13.24 13.60 -3.64
C GLU A 62 -13.40 13.79 -2.13
N ASN A 63 -13.38 12.67 -1.39
CA ASN A 63 -13.58 12.63 0.05
C ASN A 63 -12.32 12.09 0.74
N GLU A 64 -11.76 12.89 1.65
CA GLU A 64 -10.68 12.50 2.59
C GLU A 64 -11.04 11.25 3.44
N ALA A 65 -12.31 10.82 3.43
CA ALA A 65 -12.85 9.71 4.19
C ALA A 65 -12.72 8.34 3.50
N ASP A 66 -12.47 8.30 2.18
CA ASP A 66 -12.31 7.06 1.44
C ASP A 66 -10.83 6.62 1.56
N GLN A 67 -10.53 6.12 2.76
CA GLN A 67 -9.24 5.60 3.20
C GLN A 67 -8.86 4.36 2.37
N SER A 68 -8.39 4.59 1.15
CA SER A 68 -7.83 3.53 0.34
C SER A 68 -6.63 2.90 1.06
N ASP A 69 -6.74 1.60 1.36
CA ASP A 69 -5.64 0.82 1.92
C ASP A 69 -4.48 0.83 0.89
N MET A 70 -3.28 1.22 1.32
CA MET A 70 -2.12 1.36 0.44
C MET A 70 -1.05 0.30 0.74
N ILE A 71 -0.49 -0.28 -0.32
CA ILE A 71 0.71 -1.15 -0.27
C ILE A 71 1.84 -0.44 -1.01
N CYS A 72 2.89 -0.06 -0.29
CA CYS A 72 4.00 0.67 -0.90
C CYS A 72 4.79 -0.22 -1.89
N GLN A 73 5.39 0.41 -2.91
CA GLN A 73 6.24 -0.29 -3.90
C GLN A 73 7.32 -1.17 -3.25
N GLY A 74 7.92 -0.72 -2.15
CA GLY A 74 8.93 -1.50 -1.42
C GLY A 74 8.41 -2.82 -0.87
N CYS A 75 7.16 -2.87 -0.41
CA CYS A 75 6.52 -4.10 0.03
C CYS A 75 6.18 -5.02 -1.13
N VAL A 76 5.68 -4.46 -2.24
CA VAL A 76 5.39 -5.23 -3.47
C VAL A 76 6.67 -5.88 -4.03
N LEU A 77 7.78 -5.15 -4.03
CA LEU A 77 9.10 -5.66 -4.42
C LEU A 77 9.60 -6.77 -3.49
N LYS A 78 9.43 -6.58 -2.17
CA LYS A 78 9.90 -7.53 -1.16
C LYS A 78 9.07 -8.81 -1.14
N TYR A 79 7.78 -8.71 -1.42
CA TYR A 79 6.83 -9.81 -1.36
C TYR A 79 6.07 -9.90 -2.70
N PRO A 80 6.63 -10.60 -3.70
CA PRO A 80 6.09 -10.62 -5.07
C PRO A 80 4.63 -11.05 -5.18
N PHE A 81 4.12 -11.86 -4.25
CA PHE A 81 2.71 -12.26 -4.25
C PHE A 81 1.73 -11.09 -4.08
N LEU A 82 2.19 -9.95 -3.54
CA LEU A 82 1.35 -8.76 -3.35
C LEU A 82 0.92 -8.13 -4.67
N ILE A 83 1.62 -8.39 -5.78
CA ILE A 83 1.22 -7.88 -7.10
C ILE A 83 -0.16 -8.39 -7.55
N HIS A 84 -0.60 -9.55 -7.06
CA HIS A 84 -1.90 -10.12 -7.42
C HIS A 84 -3.09 -9.32 -6.86
N TYR A 85 -2.84 -8.42 -5.90
CA TYR A 85 -3.84 -7.48 -5.39
C TYR A 85 -4.05 -6.28 -6.33
N ASP A 86 -3.12 -6.00 -7.24
CA ASP A 86 -3.24 -4.88 -8.17
C ASP A 86 -4.37 -5.10 -9.18
N GLU A 87 -4.26 -6.13 -10.01
CA GLU A 87 -5.18 -6.37 -11.14
C GLU A 87 -6.64 -6.52 -10.72
N SER A 88 -6.88 -7.19 -9.58
CA SER A 88 -8.22 -7.55 -9.16
C SER A 88 -8.86 -6.55 -8.19
N LEU A 89 -8.08 -5.75 -7.47
CA LEU A 89 -8.55 -4.97 -6.32
C LEU A 89 -8.07 -3.52 -6.30
N ALA A 90 -7.14 -3.10 -7.16
CA ALA A 90 -6.62 -1.73 -7.16
C ALA A 90 -7.53 -0.72 -7.86
N ILE A 91 -7.46 0.54 -7.44
CA ILE A 91 -8.28 1.63 -7.99
C ILE A 91 -7.93 1.93 -9.46
N THR A 92 -6.68 1.69 -9.85
CA THR A 92 -6.15 1.95 -11.20
C THR A 92 -6.41 0.83 -12.19
N SER A 93 -6.85 -0.36 -11.76
CA SER A 93 -7.12 -1.48 -12.67
C SER A 93 -8.44 -1.30 -13.41
N SER A 94 -8.49 -1.64 -14.71
CA SER A 94 -9.74 -1.60 -15.48
C SER A 94 -10.80 -2.51 -14.82
N PRO A 95 -12.09 -2.11 -14.80
CA PRO A 95 -13.13 -2.99 -14.28
C PRO A 95 -13.12 -4.27 -15.11
N VAL A 96 -12.80 -5.39 -14.46
CA VAL A 96 -12.99 -6.69 -15.07
C VAL A 96 -14.50 -6.84 -15.22
N GLU A 97 -15.02 -6.79 -16.45
CA GLU A 97 -16.41 -7.13 -16.70
C GLU A 97 -16.67 -8.52 -16.13
N ASP A 98 -17.68 -8.62 -15.27
CA ASP A 98 -18.09 -9.83 -14.58
C ASP A 98 -18.79 -10.78 -15.58
N ASN A 99 -18.05 -11.25 -16.58
CA ASN A 99 -18.49 -12.21 -17.57
C ASN A 99 -17.90 -13.57 -17.24
N THR A 100 -18.36 -14.19 -16.14
CA THR A 100 -18.27 -15.64 -16.01
C THR A 100 -19.62 -16.24 -15.67
N ALA A 101 -20.33 -16.62 -16.73
CA ALA A 101 -21.28 -17.72 -16.67
C ALA A 101 -20.60 -18.94 -16.02
N ALA A 102 -21.31 -19.54 -15.07
CA ALA A 102 -20.86 -20.62 -14.24
C ALA A 102 -20.26 -21.80 -15.02
N SER A 103 -19.00 -22.13 -14.71
CA SER A 103 -18.55 -23.51 -14.54
C SER A 103 -17.12 -23.52 -13.96
N ASN A 104 -17.00 -24.05 -12.73
CA ASN A 104 -15.82 -24.18 -11.86
C ASN A 104 -15.38 -22.91 -11.11
N SER A 105 -15.82 -22.81 -9.85
CA SER A 105 -15.30 -21.83 -8.88
C SER A 105 -13.79 -22.03 -8.70
N PRO A 106 -12.95 -21.06 -9.04
CA PRO A 106 -11.52 -21.18 -8.81
C PRO A 106 -11.23 -21.28 -7.30
N SER A 107 -10.28 -22.13 -6.95
CA SER A 107 -9.84 -22.31 -5.56
C SER A 107 -9.22 -21.04 -4.98
N CYS A 108 -8.70 -20.16 -5.83
CA CYS A 108 -8.10 -18.86 -5.50
C CYS A 108 -8.93 -17.72 -6.09
N LEU A 109 -9.24 -16.71 -5.28
CA LEU A 109 -9.94 -15.49 -5.73
C LEU A 109 -8.98 -14.44 -6.31
N LEU A 110 -7.67 -14.56 -6.04
CA LEU A 110 -6.65 -13.73 -6.65
C LEU A 110 -6.32 -14.30 -8.04
N VAL A 111 -6.36 -13.45 -9.05
CA VAL A 111 -6.01 -13.81 -10.42
C VAL A 111 -4.51 -14.12 -10.49
N SER A 112 -4.16 -15.27 -11.07
CA SER A 112 -2.76 -15.63 -11.30
C SER A 112 -2.22 -14.82 -12.46
N ASN A 113 -1.33 -13.87 -12.16
CA ASN A 113 -0.69 -13.07 -13.18
C ASN A 113 0.48 -13.86 -13.80
N ASN A 114 0.37 -14.19 -15.09
CA ASN A 114 1.45 -14.82 -15.88
C ASN A 114 2.31 -13.78 -16.61
N ASN A 115 2.01 -12.48 -16.47
CA ASN A 115 2.70 -11.43 -17.18
C ASN A 115 3.87 -10.90 -16.35
N ASN A 116 5.06 -11.38 -16.70
CA ASN A 116 6.35 -11.06 -16.08
C ASN A 116 6.85 -9.61 -16.36
N SER A 117 5.97 -8.71 -16.81
CA SER A 117 6.34 -7.43 -17.44
C SER A 117 5.66 -6.20 -16.82
N GLN A 118 4.80 -6.34 -15.80
CA GLN A 118 4.26 -5.16 -15.12
C GLN A 118 5.30 -4.56 -14.18
N GLU A 119 5.54 -3.27 -14.30
CA GLU A 119 6.38 -2.53 -13.36
C GLU A 119 5.76 -2.62 -11.95
N LEU A 120 6.54 -3.12 -11.00
CA LEU A 120 6.13 -3.22 -9.60
C LEU A 120 5.99 -1.79 -9.06
N HIS A 121 4.80 -1.46 -8.55
CA HIS A 121 4.44 -0.10 -8.15
C HIS A 121 3.64 -0.10 -6.83
N THR A 122 3.34 1.09 -6.32
CA THR A 122 2.48 1.28 -5.15
C THR A 122 1.04 0.94 -5.52
N ILE A 123 0.38 0.10 -4.71
CA ILE A 123 -1.00 -0.35 -4.95
C ILE A 123 -1.94 0.38 -4.00
N PHE A 124 -2.96 1.04 -4.54
CA PHE A 124 -4.09 1.56 -3.77
C PHE A 124 -5.29 0.65 -3.95
N LEU A 125 -5.76 0.05 -2.86
CA LEU A 125 -6.87 -0.90 -2.87
C LEU A 125 -8.20 -0.15 -2.84
N ARG A 126 -9.15 -0.64 -3.66
CA ARG A 126 -10.52 -0.14 -3.69
C ARG A 126 -11.25 -0.45 -2.40
N ASP A 127 -12.25 0.36 -2.10
CA ASP A 127 -13.18 0.09 -1.02
C ASP A 127 -13.82 -1.29 -1.11
N GLY A 128 -13.90 -1.96 0.04
CA GLY A 128 -14.49 -3.29 0.13
C GLY A 128 -13.63 -4.42 -0.47
N TRP A 129 -12.36 -4.18 -0.84
CA TRP A 129 -11.46 -5.21 -1.38
C TRP A 129 -11.43 -6.49 -0.53
N ARG A 130 -11.45 -6.35 0.80
CA ARG A 130 -11.47 -7.47 1.74
C ARG A 130 -12.69 -8.38 1.54
N LYS A 131 -13.87 -7.78 1.32
CA LYS A 131 -15.12 -8.54 1.09
C LYS A 131 -15.08 -9.29 -0.23
N ARG A 132 -14.39 -8.76 -1.24
CA ARG A 132 -14.21 -9.43 -2.55
C ARG A 132 -13.31 -10.67 -2.47
N LEU A 133 -12.55 -10.81 -1.38
CA LEU A 133 -11.75 -12.00 -1.07
C LEU A 133 -12.46 -12.98 -0.14
N CYS A 134 -13.65 -12.64 0.35
CA CYS A 134 -14.47 -13.57 1.13
C CYS A 134 -15.33 -14.44 0.19
N ARG A 135 -15.53 -15.70 0.57
CA ARG A 135 -16.51 -16.61 -0.06
C ARG A 135 -17.81 -16.63 0.71
#